data_AF-A0A0C2ZPR3-F1
#
_entry.id   AF-A0A0C2ZPR3-F1
#
_cell.length_a   1.000
_cell.length_b   1.000
_cell.length_c   1.000
_cell.angle_alpha   90.00
_cell.angle_beta   90.00
_cell.angle_gamma   90.00
#
_symmetry.space_group_name_H-M   'P 1'
#
loop_
_entity.id
_entity.type
_entity.pdbx_description
1 polymer ?
#
loop_
_entity_poly.entity_id
_entity_poly.type
_entity_poly.pdbx_seq_one_letter_code
_entity_poly.pdbx_strand_id
1 'polypeptide(L)'
;CVTGLSSRHVAERFQHSTDTITKYFKEILFYFSRAPFYTSQVRFPTENTPISSAITDDPCFHFFHDCVGAVNGTHIRAFTSLEDQPHMRNQK
;
A
#
# COMPACT_ATOMS: atom_id res chain seq x y z
N CYS A 1 0.14 -1.93 13.89
CA CYS A 1 -1.28 -2.16 14.24
C CYS A 1 -2.12 -1.06 13.60
N VAL A 2 -2.87 -1.36 12.53
CA VAL A 2 -3.84 -0.41 11.95
C VAL A 2 -5.16 -0.64 12.68
N THR A 3 -5.61 0.31 13.49
CA THR A 3 -6.70 0.09 14.45
C THR A 3 -8.11 0.43 13.91
N GLY A 4 -8.23 0.87 12.65
CA GLY A 4 -9.52 1.18 12.02
C GLY A 4 -10.38 2.21 12.76
N LEU A 5 -9.77 3.03 13.62
CA LEU A 5 -10.49 3.94 14.51
C LEU A 5 -11.01 5.16 13.75
N SER A 6 -12.17 5.67 14.18
CA SER A 6 -12.69 6.94 13.70
C SER A 6 -11.78 8.10 14.10
N SER A 7 -11.79 9.19 13.32
CA SER A 7 -11.04 10.41 13.65
C SER A 7 -11.38 10.96 15.03
N ARG A 8 -12.62 10.72 15.51
CA ARG A 8 -13.06 11.10 16.86
C ARG A 8 -12.34 10.31 17.96
N HIS A 9 -12.26 8.99 17.84
CA HIS A 9 -11.53 8.18 18.82
C HIS A 9 -10.03 8.52 18.85
N VAL A 10 -9.45 8.82 17.69
CA VAL A 10 -8.06 9.26 17.59
C VAL A 10 -7.88 10.62 18.26
N ALA A 11 -8.77 11.58 17.99
CA ALA A 11 -8.80 12.89 18.63
C ALA A 11 -8.91 12.80 20.16
N GLU A 12 -9.80 11.96 20.67
CA GLU A 12 -9.95 11.68 22.11
C GLU A 12 -8.68 11.04 22.70
N ARG A 13 -8.06 10.08 22.01
CA ARG A 13 -6.83 9.44 22.48
C ARG A 13 -5.65 10.41 22.59
N PHE A 14 -5.50 11.28 21.60
CA PHE A 14 -4.38 12.23 21.54
C PHE A 14 -4.70 13.59 22.16
N GLN A 15 -5.93 13.79 22.68
CA GLN A 15 -6.39 15.04 23.31
C GLN A 15 -6.20 16.26 22.39
N HIS A 16 -6.55 16.08 21.11
CA HIS A 16 -6.49 17.12 20.09
C HIS A 16 -7.80 17.21 19.31
N SER A 17 -8.02 18.31 18.59
CA SER A 17 -9.19 18.43 17.73
C SER A 17 -9.11 17.46 16.54
N THR A 18 -10.26 17.09 16.01
CA THR A 18 -10.37 16.27 14.79
C THR A 18 -9.69 16.91 13.59
N ASP A 19 -9.69 18.24 13.51
CA ASP A 19 -8.98 19.00 12.48
C ASP A 19 -7.47 18.80 12.58
N THR A 20 -6.89 18.91 13.78
CA THR A 20 -5.47 18.66 14.01
C THR A 20 -5.09 17.23 13.65
N ILE A 21 -5.89 16.24 14.07
CA ILE A 21 -5.67 14.83 13.69
C ILE A 21 -5.68 14.67 12.17
N THR A 22 -6.69 15.23 11.50
CA THR A 22 -6.83 15.11 10.04
C THR A 22 -5.69 15.80 9.30
N LYS A 23 -5.22 16.95 9.80
CA LYS A 23 -4.06 17.66 9.25
C LYS A 23 -2.81 16.77 9.31
N TYR A 24 -2.47 16.26 10.49
CA TYR A 24 -1.27 15.42 10.63
C TYR A 24 -1.38 14.10 9.88
N PHE A 25 -2.57 13.50 9.82
CA PHE A 25 -2.79 12.31 9.01
C PHE A 25 -2.46 12.57 7.53
N LYS A 26 -2.93 13.69 6.97
CA LYS A 26 -2.62 14.09 5.58
C LYS A 26 -1.12 14.33 5.38
N GLU A 27 -0.48 15.08 6.28
CA GLU A 27 0.97 15.36 6.21
C GLU A 27 1.80 14.07 6.18
N ILE A 28 1.50 13.15 7.11
CA ILE A 28 2.18 11.86 7.22
C ILE A 28 1.91 11.00 5.97
N LEU A 29 0.66 10.97 5.50
CA LEU A 29 0.29 10.27 4.27
C LEU A 29 1.10 10.77 3.07
N PHE A 30 1.19 12.09 2.89
CA PHE A 30 1.98 12.69 1.82
C PHE A 30 3.47 12.39 1.96
N TYR A 31 4.02 12.48 3.17
CA TYR A 31 5.42 12.17 3.42
C TYR A 31 5.75 10.73 3.00
N PHE A 32 4.97 9.75 3.45
CA PHE A 32 5.21 8.34 3.12
C PHE A 32 4.94 7.99 1.66
N SER A 33 4.06 8.74 0.99
CA SER A 33 3.75 8.52 -0.44
C SER A 33 4.77 9.20 -1.37
N ARG A 34 5.67 10.04 -0.85
CA ARG A 34 6.64 10.81 -1.65
C ARG A 34 8.02 10.17 -1.63
N ALA A 35 8.79 10.47 -2.67
CA ALA A 35 10.22 10.22 -2.68
C ALA A 35 10.93 11.13 -1.65
N PRO A 36 12.03 10.67 -1.02
CA PRO A 36 12.69 9.38 -1.24
C PRO A 36 12.10 8.23 -0.41
N PHE A 37 11.18 8.51 0.52
CA PHE A 37 10.66 7.50 1.45
C PHE A 37 10.02 6.33 0.70
N TYR A 38 8.99 6.62 -0.11
CA TYR A 38 8.24 5.59 -0.83
C TYR A 38 9.15 4.68 -1.66
N THR A 39 10.02 5.28 -2.48
CA THR A 39 10.92 4.56 -3.39
C THR A 39 11.99 3.75 -2.66
N SER A 40 12.34 4.12 -1.42
CA SER A 40 13.30 3.36 -0.61
C SER A 40 12.67 2.17 0.10
N GLN A 41 11.41 2.28 0.50
CA GLN A 41 10.72 1.28 1.32
C GLN A 41 9.90 0.29 0.50
N VAL A 42 9.37 0.72 -0.66
CA VAL A 42 8.54 -0.11 -1.53
C VAL A 42 9.33 -0.52 -2.76
N ARG A 43 9.46 -1.83 -2.98
CA ARG A 43 10.02 -2.41 -4.20
C ARG A 43 8.96 -3.27 -4.86
N PHE A 44 8.70 -3.02 -6.14
CA PHE A 44 7.79 -3.85 -6.90
C PHE A 44 8.45 -5.20 -7.23
N PRO A 45 7.68 -6.30 -7.18
CA PRO A 45 8.18 -7.57 -7.68
C PRO A 45 8.45 -7.47 -9.18
N THR A 46 9.52 -8.11 -9.60
CA THR A 46 9.88 -8.37 -10.99
C THR A 46 9.64 -9.84 -11.31
N GLU A 47 9.74 -10.24 -12.58
CA GLU A 47 9.63 -11.65 -13.01
C GLU A 47 10.60 -12.59 -12.27
N ASN A 48 11.71 -12.04 -11.78
CA ASN A 48 12.74 -12.79 -11.05
C ASN A 48 12.56 -12.74 -9.52
N THR A 49 11.50 -12.10 -9.02
CA THR A 49 11.25 -12.01 -7.57
C THR A 49 10.64 -13.32 -7.08
N PRO A 50 11.29 -14.05 -6.15
CA PRO A 50 10.79 -15.33 -5.70
C PRO A 50 9.47 -15.17 -4.93
N ILE A 51 8.52 -16.06 -5.22
CA ILE A 51 7.25 -16.15 -4.49
C ILE A 51 7.52 -16.85 -3.15
N SER A 52 6.98 -16.31 -2.07
CA SER A 52 7.11 -16.90 -0.73
C SER A 52 6.46 -18.28 -0.66
N SER A 53 7.09 -19.21 0.06
CA SER A 53 6.53 -20.56 0.28
C SER A 53 5.15 -20.52 0.95
N ALA A 54 4.90 -19.51 1.79
CA ALA A 54 3.59 -19.30 2.41
C ALA A 54 2.46 -19.04 1.39
N ILE A 55 2.79 -18.62 0.16
CA ILE A 55 1.83 -18.41 -0.93
C ILE A 55 1.77 -19.66 -1.82
N THR A 56 2.91 -20.29 -2.14
CA THR A 56 2.94 -21.47 -3.02
C THR A 56 2.37 -22.72 -2.36
N ASP A 57 2.51 -22.85 -1.04
CA ASP A 57 2.22 -24.09 -0.33
C ASP A 57 0.80 -24.12 0.25
N ASP A 58 0.11 -22.98 0.30
CA ASP A 58 -1.25 -22.86 0.82
C ASP A 58 -2.27 -22.86 -0.34
N PRO A 59 -3.13 -23.90 -0.43
CA PRO A 59 -4.15 -24.02 -1.47
C PRO A 59 -5.13 -22.85 -1.56
N CYS A 60 -5.29 -22.05 -0.50
CA CYS A 60 -6.12 -20.84 -0.51
C CYS A 60 -5.62 -19.81 -1.54
N PHE A 61 -4.34 -19.84 -1.90
CA PHE A 61 -3.74 -18.92 -2.86
C PHE A 61 -3.66 -19.46 -4.29
N HIS A 62 -4.07 -20.70 -4.57
CA HIS A 62 -4.07 -21.26 -5.93
C HIS A 62 -4.92 -20.47 -6.93
N PHE A 63 -5.97 -19.80 -6.46
CA PHE A 63 -6.80 -18.92 -7.30
C PHE A 63 -6.05 -17.70 -7.82
N PHE A 64 -4.90 -17.38 -7.20
CA PHE A 64 -4.02 -16.28 -7.58
C PHE A 64 -2.78 -16.77 -8.36
N HIS A 65 -2.80 -18.00 -8.91
CA HIS A 65 -1.75 -18.41 -9.84
C HIS A 65 -1.67 -17.39 -11.00
N ASP A 66 -0.44 -17.04 -11.37
CA ASP A 66 -0.11 -16.03 -12.38
C ASP A 66 -0.65 -14.61 -12.10
N CYS A 67 -1.17 -14.34 -10.89
CA CYS A 67 -1.54 -12.98 -10.50
C CYS A 67 -0.30 -12.17 -10.15
N VAL A 68 -0.05 -11.12 -10.95
CA VAL A 68 1.07 -10.18 -10.74
C VAL A 68 0.80 -9.24 -9.55
N GLY A 69 -0.45 -9.10 -9.12
CA GLY A 69 -0.80 -8.33 -7.92
C GLY A 69 -2.31 -8.20 -7.70
N ALA A 70 -2.69 -7.80 -6.49
CA ALA A 70 -4.08 -7.48 -6.17
C ALA A 70 -4.43 -6.06 -6.64
N VAL A 71 -5.39 -5.93 -7.56
CA VAL A 71 -5.90 -4.63 -8.03
C VAL A 71 -6.50 -3.79 -6.89
N ASN A 72 -7.00 -4.44 -5.83
CA ASN A 72 -7.75 -3.78 -4.76
C ASN A 72 -6.99 -3.61 -3.44
N GLY A 73 -5.67 -3.78 -3.44
CA GLY A 73 -4.83 -3.34 -2.33
C GLY A 73 -4.43 -1.90 -2.56
N THR A 74 -4.92 -0.98 -1.76
CA THR A 74 -4.57 0.44 -1.76
C THR A 74 -3.05 0.66 -1.63
N HIS A 75 -2.31 0.56 -2.72
CA HIS A 75 -0.95 1.07 -2.85
C HIS A 75 -1.04 2.37 -3.64
N ILE A 76 -0.93 3.45 -2.89
CA ILE A 76 -1.27 4.81 -3.28
C ILE A 76 -0.31 5.30 -4.36
N ARG A 77 -0.68 5.04 -5.62
CA ARG A 77 -0.51 5.95 -6.75
C ARG A 77 -1.68 5.74 -7.72
N ALA A 78 -2.66 6.64 -7.67
CA ALA A 78 -3.70 6.73 -8.72
C ALA A 78 -3.10 7.14 -10.09
N PHE A 79 -1.87 7.69 -10.07
CA PHE A 79 -1.09 8.05 -11.24
C PHE A 79 0.33 7.51 -11.08
N THR A 80 0.72 6.56 -11.92
CA THR A 80 2.08 6.02 -11.99
C THR A 80 2.85 6.75 -13.09
N SER A 81 4.18 6.87 -12.97
CA SER A 81 5.00 7.34 -14.09
C SER A 81 4.92 6.33 -15.25
N LEU A 82 5.26 6.75 -16.47
CA LEU A 82 5.35 5.87 -17.64
C LEU A 82 6.30 4.68 -17.40
N GLU A 83 7.36 4.88 -16.61
CA GLU A 83 8.36 3.86 -16.26
C GLU A 83 7.78 2.79 -15.32
N ASP A 84 6.91 3.17 -14.39
CA ASP A 84 6.30 2.27 -13.40
C ASP A 84 5.04 1.56 -13.96
N GLN A 85 4.45 2.12 -15.02
CA GLN A 85 3.22 1.61 -15.65
C GLN A 85 3.27 0.12 -16.08
N PRO A 86 4.34 -0.44 -16.68
CA PRO A 86 4.37 -1.85 -17.06
C PRO A 86 4.25 -2.82 -15.88
N HIS A 87 4.72 -2.44 -14.68
CA HIS A 87 4.60 -3.26 -13.46
C HIS A 87 3.19 -3.23 -12.86
N MET A 88 2.38 -2.26 -13.27
CA MET A 88 1.03 -2.02 -12.74
C MET A 88 -0.06 -2.43 -13.73
N ARG A 89 0.32 -2.76 -14.97
CA ARG A 89 -0.60 -3.15 -16.03
C ARG A 89 -0.79 -4.66 -15.98
N ASN A 90 -2.03 -5.10 -15.80
CA ASN A 90 -2.41 -6.49 -16.04
C ASN A 90 -1.96 -6.86 -17.46
N GLN A 91 -1.00 -7.77 -17.57
CA GLN A 91 -0.75 -8.48 -18.82
C GLN A 91 -1.90 -9.48 -18.95
N LYS A 92 -2.62 -9.37 -20.07
CA LYS A 92 -3.78 -10.18 -20.38
C LYS A 92 -3.37 -11.51 -20.96
#